data_AF-A0A8H2VYR8-F1
#
_entry.id   AF-A0A8H2VYR8-F1
#
_cell.length_a   1.000
_cell.length_b   1.000
_cell.length_c   1.000
_cell.angle_alpha   90.00
_cell.angle_beta   90.00
_cell.angle_gamma   90.00
#
_symmetry.space_group_name_H-M   'P 1'
#
loop_
_entity.id
_entity.type
_entity.pdbx_description
1 polymer ?
#
loop_
_entity_poly.entity_id
_entity_poly.type
_entity_poly.pdbx_seq_one_letter_code
_entity_poly.pdbx_strand_id
1 'polypeptide(L)'
;MTEYESELTGLEFVANVLQSIKLLVWGDLAVHYLGVPVVHGCYMLGVADDEMEQAASKLADVGFIRQPWSFGSTIDPATRKDDEVFQCYNGFGPRIM
;
A
#
# COMPACT_ATOMS: atom_id res chain seq x y z
N MET A 1 -18.06 -23.24 7.45
CA MET A 1 -17.01 -22.33 7.97
C MET A 1 -16.57 -21.48 6.81
N THR A 2 -17.12 -20.27 6.77
CA THR A 2 -16.97 -19.29 5.70
C THR A 2 -15.59 -18.65 5.76
N GLU A 3 -15.02 -18.29 4.61
CA GLU A 3 -13.69 -17.69 4.38
C GLU A 3 -13.43 -16.35 5.12
N TYR A 4 -14.27 -15.98 6.10
CA TYR A 4 -14.31 -14.67 6.75
C TYR A 4 -13.40 -14.51 7.98
N GLU A 5 -12.84 -15.58 8.54
CA GLU A 5 -11.98 -15.48 9.75
C GLU A 5 -10.47 -15.33 9.42
N SER A 6 -10.08 -15.41 8.15
CA SER A 6 -8.67 -15.38 7.74
C SER A 6 -8.10 -13.96 7.56
N GLU A 7 -8.93 -12.96 7.25
CA GLU A 7 -8.44 -11.62 6.85
C GLU A 7 -7.86 -10.82 8.03
N LEU A 8 -8.43 -10.97 9.23
CA LEU A 8 -7.95 -10.26 10.42
C LEU A 8 -6.49 -10.58 10.75
N THR A 9 -6.01 -11.80 10.46
CA THR A 9 -4.65 -12.22 10.80
C THR A 9 -3.54 -11.42 10.11
N GLY A 10 -3.76 -11.02 8.84
CA GLY A 10 -2.75 -10.29 8.06
C GLY A 10 -2.64 -8.82 8.49
N LEU A 11 -3.78 -8.17 8.70
CA LEU A 11 -3.80 -6.78 9.17
C LEU A 11 -3.32 -6.68 10.62
N GLU A 12 -3.73 -7.61 11.50
CA GLU A 12 -3.26 -7.66 12.89
C GLU A 12 -1.74 -7.86 12.95
N PHE A 13 -1.19 -8.71 12.09
CA PHE A 13 0.26 -8.88 11.96
C PHE A 13 0.95 -7.57 11.57
N VAL A 14 0.49 -6.90 10.51
CA VAL A 14 1.07 -5.63 10.06
C VAL A 14 0.92 -4.54 11.12
N ALA A 15 -0.23 -4.45 11.79
CA ALA A 15 -0.47 -3.51 12.87
C ALA A 15 0.46 -3.75 14.07
N ASN A 16 0.72 -5.02 14.40
CA ASN A 16 1.67 -5.40 15.44
C ASN A 16 3.11 -5.02 15.08
N VAL A 17 3.54 -5.30 13.84
CA VAL A 17 4.88 -4.91 13.35
C VAL A 17 5.04 -3.39 13.39
N LEU A 18 4.02 -2.65 12.98
CA LEU A 18 4.00 -1.20 12.95
C LEU A 18 3.57 -0.57 14.28
N GLN A 19 3.60 -1.32 15.39
CA GLN A 19 3.26 -0.77 16.71
C GLN A 19 4.05 0.51 16.98
N SER A 20 3.36 1.48 17.59
CA SER A 20 3.87 2.83 17.89
C SER A 20 4.06 3.76 16.69
N ILE A 21 3.67 3.38 15.47
CA ILE A 21 3.59 4.27 14.30
C ILE A 21 2.13 4.64 14.07
N LYS A 22 1.84 5.91 13.76
CA LYS A 22 0.47 6.32 13.44
C LYS A 22 0.11 5.87 12.04
N LEU A 23 -0.91 5.03 11.95
CA LEU A 23 -1.41 4.52 10.67
C LEU A 23 -2.73 5.18 10.31
N LEU A 24 -2.83 5.62 9.06
CA LEU A 24 -4.08 5.99 8.43
C LEU A 24 -4.54 4.82 7.56
N VAL A 25 -5.74 4.31 7.81
CA VAL A 25 -6.34 3.28 6.95
C VAL A 25 -6.96 3.95 5.73
N TRP A 26 -6.72 3.39 4.54
CA TRP A 26 -7.31 3.86 3.28
C TRP A 26 -7.85 2.69 2.44
N GLY A 27 -8.42 3.02 1.28
CA GLY A 27 -9.05 2.09 0.35
C GLY A 27 -10.29 1.41 0.90
N ASP A 28 -10.49 0.16 0.47
CA ASP A 28 -11.64 -0.65 0.80
C ASP A 28 -11.82 -0.80 2.32
N LEU A 29 -10.73 -0.96 3.06
CA LEU A 29 -10.77 -1.11 4.52
C LEU A 29 -11.30 0.17 5.22
N ALA A 30 -11.00 1.36 4.70
CA ALA A 30 -11.55 2.60 5.25
C ALA A 30 -13.06 2.70 4.97
N VAL A 31 -13.50 2.25 3.80
CA VAL A 31 -14.92 2.21 3.41
C VAL A 31 -15.68 1.18 4.25
N HIS A 32 -15.06 0.05 4.58
CA HIS A 32 -15.60 -0.94 5.51
C HIS A 32 -15.92 -0.34 6.89
N TYR A 33 -15.00 0.47 7.45
CA TYR A 33 -15.22 1.16 8.73
C TYR A 33 -16.40 2.14 8.72
N LEU A 34 -16.87 2.57 7.54
CA LEU A 34 -18.09 3.38 7.38
C LEU A 34 -19.37 2.53 7.33
N GLY A 35 -19.27 1.21 7.49
CA GLY A 35 -20.41 0.28 7.47
C GLY A 35 -20.83 -0.18 6.07
N VAL A 36 -20.01 0.09 5.05
CA VAL A 36 -20.30 -0.34 3.67
C VAL A 36 -19.73 -1.75 3.45
N PRO A 37 -20.53 -2.70 2.92
CA PRO A 37 -20.02 -4.01 2.53
C PRO A 37 -19.01 -3.87 1.38
N VAL A 38 -17.79 -4.34 1.61
CA VAL A 38 -16.70 -4.32 0.63
C VAL A 38 -15.98 -5.67 0.65
N VAL A 39 -15.37 -6.04 -0.47
CA VAL A 39 -14.45 -7.19 -0.56
C VAL A 39 -13.04 -6.66 -0.42
N HIS A 40 -12.28 -7.13 0.57
CA HIS A 40 -10.93 -6.64 0.83
C HIS A 40 -9.92 -7.36 -0.07
N GLY A 41 -9.39 -6.67 -1.08
CA GLY A 41 -8.35 -7.23 -1.95
C GLY A 41 -6.92 -6.96 -1.47
N CYS A 42 -6.71 -5.88 -0.72
CA CYS A 42 -5.39 -5.46 -0.24
C CYS A 42 -5.51 -4.48 0.95
N TYR A 43 -4.45 -4.41 1.77
CA TYR A 43 -4.34 -3.44 2.84
C TYR A 43 -3.62 -2.19 2.34
N MET A 44 -4.29 -1.05 2.41
CA MET A 44 -3.70 0.26 2.13
C MET A 44 -3.56 1.04 3.43
N LEU A 45 -2.31 1.22 3.85
CA LEU A 45 -1.93 1.93 5.07
C LEU A 45 -1.09 3.15 4.70
N GLY A 46 -1.52 4.31 5.15
CA GLY A 46 -0.75 5.55 5.14
C GLY A 46 0.06 5.69 6.42
N VAL A 47 1.30 6.16 6.27
CA VAL A 47 2.23 6.49 7.36
C VAL A 47 2.59 7.96 7.20
N ALA A 48 2.82 8.68 8.31
CA ALA A 48 3.30 10.06 8.24
C ALA A 48 4.71 10.12 7.60
N ASP A 49 5.00 11.20 6.87
CA ASP A 49 6.25 11.34 6.11
C ASP A 49 7.51 11.23 7.00
N ASP A 50 7.43 11.71 8.23
CA ASP A 50 8.50 11.66 9.23
C ASP A 50 8.70 10.26 9.84
N GLU A 51 7.67 9.40 9.78
CA GLU A 51 7.72 8.02 10.28
C GLU A 51 7.97 6.99 9.16
N MET A 52 8.02 7.41 7.88
CA MET A 52 8.12 6.48 6.74
C MET A 52 9.35 5.60 6.75
N GLU A 53 10.54 6.14 7.03
CA GLU A 53 11.77 5.34 7.08
C GLU A 53 11.74 4.33 8.23
N GLN A 54 11.16 4.71 9.37
CA GLN A 54 11.00 3.81 10.50
C GLN A 54 10.03 2.67 10.18
N ALA A 55 8.89 2.98 9.55
CA ALA A 55 7.92 1.97 9.10
C ALA A 55 8.53 1.00 8.09
N ALA A 56 9.26 1.54 7.11
CA ALA A 56 9.95 0.74 6.10
C ALA A 56 10.97 -0.20 6.74
N SER A 57 11.75 0.26 7.72
CA SER A 57 12.70 -0.57 8.45
C SER A 57 12.01 -1.72 9.19
N LYS A 58 10.95 -1.43 9.97
CA LYS A 58 10.23 -2.45 10.74
C LYS A 58 9.61 -3.52 9.85
N LEU A 59 9.07 -3.13 8.70
CA LEU A 59 8.49 -4.06 7.73
C LEU A 59 9.59 -4.90 7.05
N ALA A 60 10.74 -4.30 6.73
CA ALA A 60 11.87 -5.03 6.17
C ALA A 60 12.40 -6.10 7.15
N ASP A 61 12.45 -5.81 8.45
CA ASP A 61 12.90 -6.75 9.49
C ASP A 61 12.08 -8.04 9.56
N VAL A 62 10.82 -8.00 9.09
CA VAL A 62 9.93 -9.16 9.04
C VAL A 62 9.71 -9.71 7.62
N GLY A 63 10.53 -9.27 6.67
CA GLY A 63 10.60 -9.83 5.31
C GLY A 63 9.77 -9.13 4.25
N PHE A 64 9.17 -7.96 4.53
CA PHE A 64 8.56 -7.16 3.46
C PHE A 64 9.64 -6.53 2.58
N ILE A 65 9.33 -6.42 1.30
CA ILE A 65 10.25 -5.82 0.31
C ILE A 65 9.81 -4.38 0.05
N ARG A 66 10.73 -3.44 0.27
CA ARG A 66 10.52 -2.05 -0.11
C ARG A 66 10.49 -1.92 -1.63
N GLN A 67 9.39 -1.40 -2.15
CA GLN A 67 9.23 -1.04 -3.56
C GLN A 67 9.19 0.48 -3.66
N PRO A 68 10.15 1.14 -4.36
CA PRO A 68 10.17 2.59 -4.46
C PRO A 68 9.17 3.16 -5.50
N TRP A 69 8.38 2.31 -6.15
CA TRP A 69 7.35 2.69 -7.11
C TRP A 69 6.02 1.97 -6.83
N SER A 70 4.92 2.50 -7.38
CA SER A 70 3.56 2.06 -7.05
C SER A 70 3.26 0.61 -7.44
N PHE A 71 2.44 -0.04 -6.60
CA PHE A 71 2.02 -1.45 -6.54
C PHE A 71 1.48 -2.13 -7.82
N GLY A 72 1.41 -1.45 -8.96
CA GLY A 72 0.94 -2.05 -10.23
C GLY A 72 2.02 -2.78 -11.03
N SER A 73 3.29 -2.68 -10.64
CA SER A 73 4.41 -3.19 -11.44
C SER A 73 5.54 -3.67 -10.56
N THR A 74 6.02 -4.90 -10.76
CA THR A 74 7.30 -5.38 -10.22
C THR A 74 8.50 -4.86 -11.02
N ILE A 75 8.23 -4.13 -12.10
CA ILE A 75 9.23 -3.61 -13.03
C ILE A 75 9.43 -2.14 -12.73
N ASP A 76 10.70 -1.76 -12.54
CA ASP A 76 11.11 -0.38 -12.35
C ASP A 76 10.62 0.47 -13.55
N PRO A 77 9.74 1.46 -13.32
CA PRO A 77 9.26 2.34 -14.38
C PRO A 77 10.38 3.08 -15.12
N ALA A 78 11.53 3.34 -14.49
CA ALA A 78 12.68 3.95 -15.15
C ALA A 78 13.28 3.07 -16.24
N THR A 79 13.05 1.75 -16.20
CA THR A 79 13.48 0.78 -17.21
C THR A 79 12.51 0.67 -18.40
N ARG A 80 11.35 1.34 -18.34
CA ARG A 80 10.28 1.30 -19.34
C ARG A 80 9.97 2.66 -19.96
N LYS A 81 10.91 3.60 -19.92
CA LYS A 81 10.72 4.96 -20.48
C LYS A 81 10.37 4.97 -21.97
N ASP A 82 10.81 3.95 -22.70
CA ASP A 82 10.59 3.79 -24.13
C ASP A 82 9.38 2.89 -24.47
N ASP A 83 8.67 2.39 -23.45
CA ASP A 83 7.51 1.50 -23.63
C ASP A 83 6.25 2.35 -23.92
N GLU A 84 5.61 2.14 -25.07
CA GLU A 84 4.45 2.94 -25.53
C GLU A 84 3.31 2.95 -24.50
N VAL A 85 3.13 1.84 -23.78
CA VAL A 85 2.12 1.69 -22.71
C VAL A 85 2.44 2.60 -21.52
N PHE A 86 3.71 2.77 -21.17
CA PHE A 86 4.15 3.57 -20.03
C PHE A 86 3.99 5.08 -20.28
N GLN A 87 4.15 5.52 -21.53
CA GLN A 87 3.93 6.92 -21.91
C GLN A 87 2.45 7.34 -21.84
N CYS A 88 1.52 6.41 -22.04
CA CYS A 88 0.09 6.68 -21.97
C CYS A 88 -0.39 7.00 -20.53
N TYR A 89 0.22 6.39 -19.51
CA TYR A 89 -0.09 6.67 -18.10
C TYR A 89 0.57 7.96 -17.59
N ASN A 90 1.78 8.30 -18.04
CA ASN A 90 2.45 9.55 -17.67
C ASN A 90 1.89 10.80 -18.37
N GLY A 91 0.99 10.63 -19.34
CA GLY A 91 0.22 11.74 -19.94
C GLY A 91 -0.75 12.45 -18.98
N PHE A 92 -0.93 11.93 -17.76
CA PHE A 92 -1.79 12.49 -16.71
C PHE A 92 -1.01 12.90 -15.43
N GLY A 93 0.29 13.19 -15.53
CA GLY A 93 1.07 13.89 -14.49
C GLY A 93 0.89 15.41 -14.52
N PRO A 94 1.12 16.13 -13.40
CA PRO A 94 0.48 17.43 -13.13
C PRO A 94 0.97 18.53 -14.08
N ARG A 95 0.02 19.28 -14.65
CA ARG A 95 0.29 20.67 -15.06
C ARG A 95 0.56 21.47 -13.79
N ILE A 96 1.81 21.48 -13.34
CA ILE A 96 2.30 22.54 -12.47
C ILE A 96 2.49 23.75 -13.37
N MET A 97 1.79 24.81 -13.00
CA MET A 97 1.81 26.14 -13.62
C MET A 97 3.19 26.77 -13.52
#